data_AF-A0A926B198-F1
#
_entry.id   AF-A0A926B198-F1
#
_cell.length_a   1.000
_cell.length_b   1.000
_cell.length_c   1.000
_cell.angle_alpha   90.00
_cell.angle_beta   90.00
_cell.angle_gamma   90.00
#
_symmetry.space_group_name_H-M   'P 1'
#
loop_
_entity.id
_entity.type
_entity.pdbx_description
1 polymer ?
#
loop_
_entity_poly.entity_id
_entity_poly.type
_entity_poly.pdbx_seq_one_letter_code
_entity_poly.pdbx_strand_id
1 'polypeptide(L)'
;LIALSYGVALLVSCYGFLAVFAAGLALRRIEAQSSEGNSFEEVEAMTSTAEAEVEEIATDPDKASAYMAEAVLEFNEQLERIGEVAVVVLLGAMLSARYFTFEMIWFVPLLFLIIRPIGVWVGLIGSRTAISQLGLMSWFGIRGIGSIYYLMYAIAHGLDPELARELTAITFCTVAFSIVVHGISVTPLMNLYADKGPSREKEA
;
A
#
# COMPACT_ATOMS: atom_id res chain seq x y z
N LEU A 1 -11.72 14.16 5.52
CA LEU A 1 -10.40 14.70 5.09
C LEU A 1 -10.11 14.39 3.61
N ILE A 2 -10.06 13.10 3.23
CA ILE A 2 -9.63 12.62 1.90
C ILE A 2 -10.37 13.29 0.74
N ALA A 3 -11.70 13.22 0.69
CA ALA A 3 -12.48 13.78 -0.41
C ALA A 3 -12.33 15.31 -0.52
N LEU A 4 -12.22 16.00 0.61
CA LEU A 4 -12.06 17.45 0.65
C LEU A 4 -10.68 17.88 0.15
N SER A 5 -9.59 17.26 0.64
CA SER A 5 -8.24 17.58 0.16
C SER A 5 -8.05 17.21 -1.30
N TYR A 6 -8.60 16.08 -1.75
CA TYR A 6 -8.59 15.68 -3.15
C TYR A 6 -9.38 16.65 -4.03
N GLY A 7 -10.62 16.98 -3.66
CA GLY A 7 -11.49 17.88 -4.43
C GLY A 7 -10.94 19.30 -4.53
N VAL A 8 -10.43 19.86 -3.43
CA VAL A 8 -9.79 21.18 -3.44
C VAL A 8 -8.55 21.17 -4.32
N ALA A 9 -7.72 20.13 -4.25
CA ALA A 9 -6.55 20.02 -5.12
C ALA A 9 -6.94 20.02 -6.60
N LEU A 10 -7.99 19.30 -6.98
CA LEU A 10 -8.49 19.30 -8.37
C LEU A 10 -8.97 20.68 -8.82
N LEU A 11 -9.66 21.45 -7.95
CA LEU A 11 -10.14 22.79 -8.28
C LEU A 11 -8.99 23.76 -8.62
N VAL A 12 -7.83 23.59 -7.98
CA VAL A 12 -6.64 24.41 -8.25
C VAL A 12 -5.68 23.76 -9.25
N SER A 13 -6.12 22.72 -9.97
CA SER A 13 -5.32 21.96 -10.96
C SER A 13 -4.04 21.34 -10.38
N CYS A 14 -4.08 20.95 -9.10
CA CYS A 14 -3.01 20.26 -8.39
C CYS A 14 -3.24 18.74 -8.34
N TYR A 15 -2.21 18.01 -7.94
CA TYR A 15 -2.25 16.55 -7.87
C TYR A 15 -2.98 16.04 -6.62
N GLY A 16 -4.19 15.51 -6.81
CA GLY A 16 -5.09 15.10 -5.71
C GLY A 16 -4.51 14.06 -4.76
N PHE A 17 -3.82 13.02 -5.25
CA PHE A 17 -3.25 12.00 -4.36
C PHE A 17 -2.14 12.55 -3.46
N LEU A 18 -1.28 13.43 -3.97
CA LEU A 18 -0.22 14.03 -3.16
C LEU A 18 -0.80 14.98 -2.12
N ALA A 19 -1.89 15.69 -2.44
CA ALA A 19 -2.61 16.51 -1.48
C ALA A 19 -3.23 15.67 -0.35
N VAL A 20 -3.87 14.55 -0.69
CA VAL A 20 -4.40 13.60 0.31
C VAL A 20 -3.28 13.02 1.18
N PHE A 21 -2.17 12.61 0.57
CA PHE A 21 -1.01 12.09 1.28
C PHE A 21 -0.42 13.12 2.26
N ALA A 22 -0.20 14.36 1.79
CA ALA A 22 0.30 15.44 2.63
C ALA A 22 -0.66 15.77 3.78
N ALA A 23 -1.97 15.78 3.52
CA ALA A 23 -2.98 15.99 4.55
C ALA A 23 -2.98 14.87 5.60
N GLY A 24 -2.84 13.62 5.18
CA GLY A 24 -2.73 12.46 6.07
C GLY A 24 -1.47 12.51 6.94
N LEU A 25 -0.31 12.83 6.35
CA LEU A 25 0.93 13.01 7.11
C LEU A 25 0.84 14.16 8.12
N ALA A 26 0.22 15.27 7.74
CA ALA A 26 0.01 16.40 8.63
C ALA A 26 -0.88 16.02 9.82
N LEU A 27 -1.99 15.31 9.56
CA LEU A 27 -2.89 14.85 10.62
C LEU A 27 -2.18 13.90 11.59
N ARG A 28 -1.48 12.89 11.07
CA ARG A 28 -0.72 11.94 11.89
C ARG A 28 0.39 12.59 12.70
N ARG A 29 0.99 13.67 12.20
CA ARG A 29 1.98 14.46 12.94
C ARG A 29 1.34 15.25 14.08
N ILE A 30 0.16 15.80 13.89
CA ILE A 30 -0.59 16.52 14.92
C ILE A 30 -1.01 15.53 16.02
N GLU A 31 -1.55 14.36 15.65
CA GLU A 31 -1.90 13.28 16.58
C GLU A 31 -0.68 12.85 17.43
N ALA A 32 0.47 12.63 16.78
CA ALA A 32 1.70 12.26 17.47
C ALA A 32 2.19 13.32 18.47
N GLN A 33 1.97 14.62 18.20
CA GLN A 33 2.33 15.71 19.10
C GLN A 33 1.34 15.90 20.24
N SER A 34 0.06 15.58 20.05
CA SER A 34 -0.94 15.58 21.12
C SER A 34 -0.80 14.38 22.07
N SER A 35 -0.28 13.24 21.57
CA SER A 35 -0.04 12.05 22.39
C SER A 35 1.23 12.08 23.24
N GLU A 36 2.10 13.11 23.13
CA GLU A 36 3.22 13.31 24.08
C GLU A 36 2.74 13.58 25.52
N GLY A 37 1.44 13.68 25.77
CA GLY A 37 0.82 13.77 27.11
C GLY A 37 0.03 12.55 27.59
N ASN A 38 -0.30 11.58 26.72
CA ASN A 38 -1.05 10.36 27.08
C ASN A 38 -0.53 9.19 26.24
N SER A 39 0.19 8.27 26.88
CA SER A 39 0.86 7.15 26.25
C SER A 39 -0.12 6.23 25.51
N PHE A 40 0.12 6.07 24.21
CA PHE A 40 -0.51 5.09 23.31
C PHE A 40 -0.52 3.66 23.91
N GLU A 41 0.48 3.34 24.74
CA GLU A 41 0.63 2.08 25.48
C GLU A 41 -0.52 1.79 26.46
N GLU A 42 -1.19 2.83 26.98
CA GLU A 42 -2.29 2.69 27.95
C GLU A 42 -3.64 2.42 27.28
N VAL A 43 -3.83 2.87 26.02
CA VAL A 43 -5.06 2.65 25.23
C VAL A 43 -5.06 1.29 24.54
N GLU A 44 -3.89 0.83 24.05
CA GLU A 44 -3.72 -0.49 23.44
C GLU A 44 -3.79 -1.62 24.47
N ALA A 45 -3.39 -1.38 25.73
CA ALA A 45 -3.56 -2.33 26.82
C ALA A 45 -5.03 -2.52 27.23
N MET A 46 -5.85 -1.46 27.18
CA MET A 46 -7.27 -1.49 27.57
C MET A 46 -8.17 -2.13 26.49
N THR A 47 -7.85 -1.99 25.20
CA THR A 47 -8.64 -2.59 24.10
C THR A 47 -8.58 -4.12 24.04
N SER A 48 -7.67 -4.75 24.79
CA SER A 48 -7.58 -6.22 24.90
C SER A 48 -8.56 -6.86 25.91
N THR A 49 -9.26 -6.05 26.71
CA THR A 49 -10.18 -6.52 27.77
C THR A 49 -11.60 -5.99 27.59
N ALA A 50 -12.44 -6.84 26.98
CA ALA A 50 -13.91 -6.87 27.07
C ALA A 50 -14.72 -5.63 26.63
N GLU A 51 -15.72 -5.90 25.79
CA GLU A 51 -16.73 -5.00 25.20
C GLU A 51 -17.39 -3.96 26.14
N ALA A 52 -17.25 -4.10 27.46
CA ALA A 52 -17.74 -3.16 28.47
C ALA A 52 -16.87 -1.89 28.63
N GLU A 53 -15.55 -1.97 28.39
CA GLU A 53 -14.65 -0.79 28.45
C GLU A 53 -14.80 0.13 27.22
N VAL A 54 -15.27 -0.41 26.09
CA VAL A 54 -15.47 0.33 24.83
C VAL A 54 -16.55 1.41 24.98
N GLU A 55 -17.60 1.14 25.76
CA GLU A 55 -18.70 2.08 26.00
C GLU A 55 -18.29 3.21 26.98
N GLU A 56 -17.41 2.90 27.94
CA GLU A 56 -16.87 3.85 28.92
C GLU A 56 -15.79 4.77 28.31
N ILE A 57 -14.92 4.24 27.45
CA ILE A 57 -13.92 5.02 26.69
C ILE A 57 -14.58 5.95 25.67
N ALA A 58 -15.70 5.54 25.07
CA ALA A 58 -16.44 6.36 24.09
C ALA A 58 -17.20 7.55 24.71
N THR A 59 -17.38 7.57 26.03
CA THR A 59 -18.07 8.65 26.76
C THR A 59 -17.13 9.58 27.53
N ASP A 60 -15.83 9.25 27.58
CA ASP A 60 -14.79 10.10 28.16
C ASP A 60 -14.39 11.21 27.16
N PRO A 61 -14.62 12.50 27.48
CA PRO A 61 -14.39 13.62 26.57
C PRO A 61 -12.94 13.75 26.06
N ASP A 62 -11.96 13.23 26.79
CA ASP A 62 -10.54 13.30 26.39
C ASP A 62 -10.11 12.11 25.50
N LYS A 63 -10.79 10.95 25.59
CA LYS A 63 -10.47 9.73 24.83
C LYS A 63 -11.35 9.49 23.61
N ALA A 64 -12.53 10.12 23.58
CA ALA A 64 -13.49 9.99 22.49
C ALA A 64 -12.91 10.38 21.11
N SER A 65 -12.02 11.38 21.06
CA SER A 65 -11.42 11.83 19.79
C SER A 65 -10.42 10.83 19.19
N ALA A 66 -9.58 10.22 20.03
CA ALA A 66 -8.63 9.18 19.62
C ALA A 66 -9.37 7.90 19.21
N TYR A 67 -10.37 7.49 19.98
CA TYR A 67 -11.23 6.36 19.65
C TYR A 67 -11.96 6.55 18.30
N MET A 68 -12.48 7.74 18.03
CA MET A 68 -13.08 8.07 16.73
C MET A 68 -12.08 8.03 15.58
N ALA A 69 -10.85 8.50 15.78
CA ALA A 69 -9.80 8.42 14.76
C ALA A 69 -9.43 6.97 14.43
N GLU A 70 -9.26 6.13 15.46
CA GLU A 70 -8.98 4.70 15.32
C GLU A 70 -10.11 3.95 14.59
N ALA A 71 -11.36 4.17 15.01
CA ALA A 71 -12.53 3.57 14.37
C ALA A 71 -12.65 3.97 12.88
N VAL A 72 -12.35 5.22 12.53
CA VAL A 72 -12.34 5.67 11.12
C VAL A 72 -11.19 5.03 10.33
N LEU A 73 -10.01 4.83 10.93
CA LEU A 73 -8.89 4.13 10.29
C LEU A 73 -9.24 2.68 10.01
N GLU A 74 -9.81 1.97 10.98
CA GLU A 74 -10.22 0.57 10.82
C GLU A 74 -11.30 0.44 9.73
N PHE A 75 -12.31 1.32 9.75
CA PHE A 75 -13.33 1.35 8.70
C PHE A 75 -12.74 1.60 7.31
N ASN A 76 -11.78 2.53 7.19
CA ASN A 76 -11.08 2.77 5.93
C ASN A 76 -10.28 1.56 5.46
N GLU A 77 -9.59 0.86 6.36
CA GLU A 77 -8.87 -0.37 6.03
C GLU A 77 -9.81 -1.46 5.52
N GLN A 78 -10.98 -1.61 6.14
CA GLN A 78 -12.02 -2.55 5.68
C GLN A 78 -12.51 -2.18 4.27
N LEU A 79 -12.79 -0.90 4.01
CA LEU A 79 -13.16 -0.42 2.67
C LEU A 79 -12.06 -0.64 1.64
N GLU A 80 -10.80 -0.42 2.02
CA GLU A 80 -9.64 -0.66 1.16
C GLU A 80 -9.53 -2.13 0.78
N ARG A 81 -9.62 -3.05 1.75
CA ARG A 81 -9.60 -4.50 1.50
C ARG A 81 -10.73 -4.94 0.57
N ILE A 82 -11.94 -4.43 0.77
CA ILE A 82 -13.09 -4.73 -0.11
C ILE A 82 -12.82 -4.20 -1.53
N GLY A 83 -12.30 -2.98 -1.64
CA GLY A 83 -11.93 -2.37 -2.92
C GLY A 83 -10.83 -3.14 -3.65
N GLU A 84 -9.81 -3.58 -2.94
CA GLU A 84 -8.73 -4.42 -3.48
C GLU A 84 -9.26 -5.73 -4.01
N VAL A 85 -10.05 -6.47 -3.23
CA VAL A 85 -10.66 -7.73 -3.66
C VAL A 85 -11.53 -7.51 -4.89
N ALA A 86 -12.36 -6.46 -4.90
CA ALA A 86 -13.20 -6.13 -6.05
C ALA A 86 -12.35 -5.87 -7.32
N VAL A 87 -11.28 -5.08 -7.22
CA VAL A 87 -10.38 -4.81 -8.36
C VAL A 87 -9.67 -6.07 -8.82
N VAL A 88 -9.19 -6.91 -7.91
CA VAL A 88 -8.53 -8.18 -8.27
C VAL A 88 -9.49 -9.13 -8.98
N VAL A 89 -10.73 -9.25 -8.50
CA VAL A 89 -11.77 -10.08 -9.12
C VAL A 89 -12.12 -9.54 -10.51
N LEU A 90 -12.33 -8.24 -10.65
CA LEU A 90 -12.61 -7.61 -11.94
C LEU A 90 -11.46 -7.79 -12.92
N LEU A 91 -10.21 -7.58 -12.46
CA LEU A 91 -9.03 -7.80 -13.28
C LEU A 91 -8.95 -9.25 -13.76
N GLY A 92 -9.16 -10.21 -12.86
CA GLY A 92 -9.21 -11.63 -13.20
C GLY A 92 -10.30 -11.96 -14.23
N ALA A 93 -11.49 -11.39 -14.07
CA ALA A 93 -12.61 -11.57 -15.00
C ALA A 93 -12.36 -10.94 -16.38
N MET A 94 -11.64 -9.82 -16.42
CA MET A 94 -11.26 -9.13 -17.65
C MET A 94 -10.04 -9.75 -18.34
N LEU A 95 -9.25 -10.57 -17.64
CA LEU A 95 -8.03 -11.15 -18.17
C LEU A 95 -8.34 -12.20 -19.24
N SER A 96 -8.08 -11.84 -20.49
CA SER A 96 -8.25 -12.71 -21.66
C SER A 96 -6.92 -13.27 -22.16
N ALA A 97 -6.97 -14.45 -22.80
CA ALA A 97 -5.83 -15.07 -23.48
C ALA A 97 -5.15 -14.13 -24.50
N ARG A 98 -5.90 -13.17 -25.07
CA ARG A 98 -5.38 -12.17 -26.01
C ARG A 98 -4.31 -11.24 -25.40
N TYR A 99 -4.32 -11.03 -24.08
CA TYR A 99 -3.35 -10.17 -23.43
C TYR A 99 -1.98 -10.85 -23.24
N PHE A 100 -1.93 -12.18 -23.33
CA PHE A 100 -0.69 -12.94 -23.21
C PHE A 100 0.06 -12.94 -24.54
N THR A 101 0.85 -11.89 -24.74
CA THR A 101 1.76 -11.78 -25.87
C THR A 101 3.17 -12.23 -25.48
N PHE A 102 4.02 -12.48 -26.48
CA PHE A 102 5.38 -12.97 -26.26
C PHE A 102 6.26 -11.95 -25.50
N GLU A 103 5.95 -10.66 -25.61
CA GLU A 103 6.66 -9.59 -24.92
C GLU A 103 6.58 -9.72 -23.40
N MET A 104 5.47 -10.27 -22.88
CA MET A 104 5.27 -10.44 -21.44
C MET A 104 6.26 -11.41 -20.82
N ILE A 105 6.73 -12.41 -21.58
CA ILE A 105 7.62 -13.46 -21.09
C ILE A 105 8.95 -12.89 -20.62
N TRP A 106 9.47 -11.86 -21.29
CA TRP A 106 10.72 -11.23 -20.89
C TRP A 106 10.48 -9.94 -20.09
N PHE A 107 9.42 -9.19 -20.39
CA PHE A 107 9.16 -7.90 -19.76
C PHE A 107 8.75 -8.03 -18.29
N VAL A 108 7.89 -9.00 -17.95
CA VAL A 108 7.43 -9.19 -16.57
C VAL A 108 8.58 -9.61 -15.63
N PRO A 109 9.44 -10.59 -15.99
CA PRO A 109 10.63 -10.89 -15.20
C PRO A 109 11.62 -9.73 -15.13
N LEU A 110 11.87 -9.03 -16.23
CA LEU A 110 12.73 -7.84 -16.24
C LEU A 110 12.25 -6.79 -15.23
N LEU A 111 10.94 -6.55 -15.20
CA LEU A 111 10.33 -5.59 -14.28
C LEU A 111 10.48 -6.01 -12.82
N PHE A 112 10.25 -7.28 -12.49
CA PHE A 112 10.30 -7.75 -11.09
C PHE A 112 11.71 -8.01 -10.57
N LEU A 113 12.59 -8.55 -11.40
CA LEU A 113 13.91 -9.01 -10.97
C LEU A 113 14.99 -7.94 -11.12
N ILE A 114 14.77 -6.92 -11.96
CA ILE A 114 15.80 -5.91 -12.27
C ILE A 114 15.27 -4.52 -11.97
N ILE A 115 14.25 -4.06 -12.69
CA ILE A 115 13.79 -2.66 -12.61
C ILE A 115 13.34 -2.33 -11.19
N ARG A 116 12.59 -3.24 -10.57
CA ARG A 116 12.08 -3.04 -9.22
C ARG A 116 13.17 -3.03 -8.14
N PRO A 117 14.06 -4.03 -8.02
CA PRO A 117 15.15 -3.99 -7.04
C PRO A 117 16.03 -2.75 -7.19
N ILE A 118 16.35 -2.36 -8.43
CA ILE A 118 17.10 -1.12 -8.68
C ILE A 118 16.32 0.09 -8.17
N GLY A 119 15.02 0.20 -8.46
CA GLY A 119 14.19 1.31 -7.99
C GLY A 119 14.13 1.40 -6.47
N VAL A 120 13.99 0.27 -5.78
CA VAL A 120 13.97 0.20 -4.31
C VAL A 120 15.34 0.59 -3.75
N TRP A 121 16.43 0.06 -4.31
CA TRP A 121 17.78 0.38 -3.87
C TRP A 121 18.10 1.86 -4.03
N VAL A 122 17.76 2.43 -5.19
CA VAL A 122 17.95 3.86 -5.46
C VAL A 122 17.10 4.71 -4.51
N GLY A 123 15.85 4.32 -4.26
CA GLY A 123 14.95 5.03 -3.34
C GLY A 123 15.37 4.96 -1.87
N LEU A 124 16.14 3.92 -1.49
CA LEU A 124 16.68 3.73 -0.15
C LEU A 124 18.16 4.11 -0.04
N ILE A 125 18.74 4.79 -1.03
CA ILE A 125 20.09 5.33 -0.92
C ILE A 125 20.15 6.25 0.30
N GLY A 126 21.06 5.95 1.22
CA GLY A 126 21.24 6.70 2.47
C GLY A 126 20.44 6.16 3.67
N SER A 127 19.63 5.10 3.49
CA SER A 127 19.03 4.40 4.62
C SER A 127 20.05 3.47 5.31
N ARG A 128 19.81 3.15 6.58
CA ARG A 128 20.59 2.17 7.35
C ARG A 128 19.98 0.76 7.28
N THR A 129 19.32 0.43 6.17
CA THR A 129 18.60 -0.85 6.01
C THR A 129 19.56 -1.98 5.64
N ALA A 130 19.45 -3.13 6.30
CA ALA A 130 20.29 -4.29 5.98
C ALA A 130 20.02 -4.81 4.56
N ILE A 131 21.02 -5.40 3.91
CA ILE A 131 20.88 -5.92 2.53
C ILE A 131 19.81 -7.02 2.44
N SER A 132 19.67 -7.85 3.48
CA SER A 132 18.61 -8.87 3.56
C SER A 132 17.22 -8.24 3.58
N GLN A 133 17.04 -7.14 4.33
CA GLN A 133 15.79 -6.38 4.37
C GLN A 133 15.55 -5.63 3.05
N LEU A 134 16.58 -5.07 2.43
CA LEU A 134 16.50 -4.45 1.10
C LEU A 134 16.06 -5.45 0.04
N GLY A 135 16.58 -6.69 0.08
CA GLY A 135 16.14 -7.78 -0.79
C GLY A 135 14.67 -8.13 -0.58
N LEU A 136 14.23 -8.20 0.68
CA LEU A 136 12.84 -8.47 1.05
C LEU A 136 11.89 -7.36 0.60
N MET A 137 12.24 -6.09 0.82
CA MET A 137 11.50 -4.91 0.35
C MET A 137 11.46 -4.83 -1.19
N SER A 138 12.58 -5.19 -1.84
CA SER A 138 12.67 -5.28 -3.30
C SER A 138 11.80 -6.40 -3.86
N TRP A 139 11.52 -7.44 -3.08
CA TRP A 139 10.67 -8.56 -3.46
C TRP A 139 9.20 -8.38 -3.05
N PHE A 140 8.83 -7.77 -1.92
CA PHE A 140 7.41 -7.63 -1.50
C PHE A 140 6.73 -6.32 -1.89
N GLY A 141 6.12 -6.30 -3.07
CA GLY A 141 5.61 -5.09 -3.70
C GLY A 141 4.74 -5.49 -4.85
N ILE A 142 3.53 -5.88 -4.46
CA ILE A 142 2.46 -6.25 -5.39
C ILE A 142 2.18 -5.01 -6.24
N ARG A 143 2.12 -5.18 -7.57
CA ARG A 143 1.71 -4.06 -8.42
C ARG A 143 0.24 -3.83 -8.21
N GLY A 144 -0.08 -2.62 -7.79
CA GLY A 144 -1.39 -2.31 -7.26
C GLY A 144 -2.33 -1.60 -8.22
N ILE A 145 -3.45 -1.19 -7.62
CA ILE A 145 -4.55 -0.42 -8.22
C ILE A 145 -4.04 0.88 -8.85
N GLY A 146 -2.98 1.49 -8.30
CA GLY A 146 -2.40 2.73 -8.83
C GLY A 146 -1.95 2.63 -10.29
N SER A 147 -1.39 1.49 -10.73
CA SER A 147 -1.00 1.31 -12.14
C SER A 147 -2.21 1.32 -13.06
N ILE A 148 -3.31 0.70 -12.64
CA ILE A 148 -4.58 0.68 -13.36
C ILE A 148 -5.16 2.09 -13.41
N TYR A 149 -5.14 2.82 -12.28
CA TYR A 149 -5.58 4.21 -12.21
C TYR A 149 -4.84 5.08 -13.23
N TYR A 150 -3.50 5.06 -13.26
CA TYR A 150 -2.74 5.91 -14.17
C TYR A 150 -2.95 5.55 -15.64
N LEU A 151 -3.12 4.26 -15.94
CA LEU A 151 -3.49 3.83 -17.29
C LEU A 151 -4.86 4.39 -17.68
N MET A 152 -5.88 4.23 -16.84
CA MET A 152 -7.22 4.77 -17.10
C MET A 152 -7.20 6.29 -17.21
N TYR A 153 -6.42 6.96 -16.36
CA TYR A 153 -6.19 8.40 -16.41
C TYR A 153 -5.61 8.81 -17.77
N ALA A 154 -4.55 8.15 -18.23
CA ALA A 154 -3.94 8.43 -19.53
C ALA A 154 -4.93 8.22 -20.69
N ILE A 155 -5.69 7.13 -20.67
CA ILE A 155 -6.74 6.85 -21.66
C ILE A 155 -7.81 7.94 -21.67
N ALA A 156 -8.28 8.37 -20.49
CA ALA A 156 -9.25 9.46 -20.36
C ALA A 156 -8.71 10.82 -20.85
N HIS A 157 -7.38 10.99 -20.88
CA HIS A 157 -6.71 12.19 -21.37
C HIS A 157 -6.25 12.10 -22.83
N GLY A 158 -6.81 11.16 -23.60
CA GLY A 158 -6.59 11.09 -25.05
C GLY A 158 -5.38 10.27 -25.47
N LEU A 159 -4.97 9.28 -24.67
CA LEU A 159 -4.00 8.29 -25.12
C LEU A 159 -4.47 7.60 -26.41
N ASP A 160 -3.55 7.45 -27.36
CA ASP A 160 -3.82 6.77 -28.63
C ASP A 160 -4.45 5.37 -28.40
N PRO A 161 -5.52 4.99 -29.15
CA PRO A 161 -6.22 3.73 -28.91
C PRO A 161 -5.39 2.45 -29.12
N GLU A 162 -4.39 2.48 -30.00
CA GLU A 162 -3.51 1.33 -30.22
C GLU A 162 -2.55 1.18 -29.04
N LEU A 163 -1.91 2.28 -28.64
CA LEU A 163 -1.03 2.32 -27.47
C LEU A 163 -1.79 2.01 -26.17
N ALA A 164 -3.02 2.51 -26.03
CA ALA A 164 -3.89 2.20 -24.91
C ALA A 164 -4.12 0.69 -24.79
N ARG A 165 -4.42 0.01 -25.90
CA ARG A 165 -4.64 -1.44 -25.92
C ARG A 165 -3.39 -2.22 -25.52
N GLU A 166 -2.23 -1.79 -26.00
CA GLU A 166 -0.94 -2.38 -25.65
C GLU A 166 -0.62 -2.19 -24.16
N LEU A 167 -0.73 -0.96 -23.65
CA LEU A 167 -0.48 -0.66 -22.24
C LEU A 167 -1.50 -1.33 -21.31
N THR A 168 -2.75 -1.52 -21.74
CA THR A 168 -3.74 -2.32 -21.01
C THR A 168 -3.29 -3.77 -20.89
N ALA A 169 -2.85 -4.40 -22.00
CA ALA A 169 -2.36 -5.77 -21.98
C ALA A 169 -1.18 -5.92 -21.01
N ILE A 170 -0.18 -5.03 -21.14
CA ILE A 170 1.01 -5.02 -20.30
C ILE A 170 0.65 -4.83 -18.83
N THR A 171 -0.20 -3.85 -18.53
CA THR A 171 -0.57 -3.51 -17.15
C THR A 171 -1.34 -4.65 -16.50
N PHE A 172 -2.35 -5.20 -17.18
CA PHE A 172 -3.19 -6.26 -16.63
C PHE A 172 -2.40 -7.55 -16.43
N CYS A 173 -1.60 -7.98 -17.41
CA CYS A 173 -0.73 -9.14 -17.28
C CYS A 173 0.28 -8.93 -16.15
N THR A 174 0.95 -7.77 -16.08
CA THR A 174 1.94 -7.52 -15.04
C THR A 174 1.31 -7.53 -13.64
N VAL A 175 0.15 -6.90 -13.45
CA VAL A 175 -0.56 -6.92 -12.17
C VAL A 175 -0.96 -8.35 -11.80
N ALA A 176 -1.56 -9.10 -12.73
CA ALA A 176 -1.95 -10.50 -12.52
C ALA A 176 -0.75 -11.38 -12.12
N PHE A 177 0.33 -11.34 -12.89
CA PHE A 177 1.56 -12.06 -12.56
C PHE A 177 2.14 -11.62 -11.21
N SER A 178 2.08 -10.33 -10.88
CA SER A 178 2.54 -9.85 -9.58
C SER A 178 1.72 -10.48 -8.44
N ILE A 179 0.40 -10.51 -8.55
CA ILE A 179 -0.48 -11.08 -7.52
C ILE A 179 -0.18 -12.56 -7.34
N VAL A 180 -0.06 -13.32 -8.42
CA VAL A 180 0.24 -14.77 -8.35
C VAL A 180 1.63 -15.04 -7.79
N VAL A 181 2.67 -14.41 -8.35
CA VAL A 181 4.07 -14.65 -7.94
C VAL A 181 4.30 -14.25 -6.50
N HIS A 182 3.79 -13.09 -6.07
CA HIS A 182 3.95 -12.62 -4.70
C HIS A 182 3.04 -13.37 -3.75
N GLY A 183 1.77 -13.60 -4.12
CA GLY A 183 0.82 -14.35 -3.28
C GLY A 183 1.33 -15.74 -2.92
N ILE A 184 1.99 -16.44 -3.86
CA ILE A 184 2.60 -17.75 -3.60
C ILE A 184 3.92 -17.63 -2.80
N SER A 185 4.71 -16.58 -3.02
CA SER A 185 6.06 -16.46 -2.43
C SER A 185 6.13 -15.79 -1.06
N VAL A 186 5.09 -15.05 -0.62
CA VAL A 186 5.09 -14.31 0.65
C VAL A 186 5.32 -15.21 1.86
N THR A 187 4.44 -16.19 2.09
CA THR A 187 4.52 -17.07 3.26
C THR A 187 5.85 -17.84 3.35
N PRO A 188 6.33 -18.55 2.29
CA PRO A 188 7.57 -19.29 2.40
C PRO A 188 8.79 -18.38 2.59
N LEU A 189 8.84 -17.22 1.93
CA LEU A 189 9.98 -16.32 2.04
C LEU A 189 10.05 -15.65 3.41
N MET A 190 8.91 -15.32 4.01
CA MET A 190 8.86 -14.80 5.38
C MET A 190 9.31 -15.83 6.41
N ASN A 191 8.92 -17.10 6.26
CA ASN A 191 9.38 -18.17 7.15
C ASN A 191 10.91 -18.34 7.06
N LEU A 192 11.47 -18.34 5.84
CA LEU A 192 12.92 -18.42 5.63
C LEU A 192 13.68 -17.22 6.22
N TYR A 193 13.08 -16.03 6.21
CA TYR A 193 13.66 -14.84 6.81
C TYR A 193 13.60 -14.91 8.34
N ALA A 194 12.48 -15.36 8.91
CA ALA A 194 12.29 -15.53 10.35
C ALA A 194 13.24 -16.58 10.95
N ASP A 195 13.45 -17.69 10.25
CA ASP A 195 14.39 -18.75 10.67
C ASP A 195 15.86 -18.28 10.64
N LYS A 196 16.16 -17.24 9.86
CA LYS A 196 17.46 -16.55 9.82
C LYS A 196 17.53 -15.32 10.75
N GLY A 197 16.57 -15.19 11.67
CA GLY A 197 16.45 -14.07 12.62
C GLY A 197 17.77 -13.72 13.31
N PRO A 198 17.95 -12.44 13.65
CA PRO A 198 19.23 -11.74 13.62
C PRO A 198 20.27 -12.47 14.46
N SER A 199 21.39 -12.84 13.83
CA SER A 199 22.60 -13.14 14.58
C SER A 199 22.84 -11.97 15.54
N ARG A 200 22.92 -12.27 16.84
CA ARG A 200 23.41 -11.37 17.89
C ARG A 200 24.83 -10.94 17.54
N GLU A 201 24.99 -10.04 16.59
CA GLU A 201 26.26 -9.40 16.27
C GLU A 201 26.33 -8.10 17.08
N LYS A 202 26.63 -8.26 18.37
CA LYS A 202 27.24 -7.26 19.29
C LYS A 202 27.30 -7.81 20.72
N GLU A 203 28.14 -8.82 20.94
CA GLU A 203 28.81 -9.06 22.23
C GLU A 203 30.26 -9.43 21.91
N ALA A 204 31.09 -8.41 21.68
CA ALA A 204 32.55 -8.45 21.76
C ALA A 204 33.04 -7.05 22.14
#